data_AF-A0A844MUZ2-F1
#
_entry.id   AF-A0A844MUZ2-F1
#
_cell.length_a   1.000
_cell.length_b   1.000
_cell.length_c   1.000
_cell.angle_alpha   90.00
_cell.angle_beta   90.00
_cell.angle_gamma   90.00
#
_symmetry.space_group_name_H-M   'P 1'
#
loop_
_entity.id
_entity.type
_entity.pdbx_description
1 polymer ?
#
loop_
_entity_poly.entity_id
_entity_poly.type
_entity_poly.pdbx_seq_one_letter_code
_entity_poly.pdbx_strand_id
1 'polypeptide(L)'
;MDDLENSLPYTLIFIDKIKRVEIERTNCEKIVYEKQEPTHLTADIKIVEFDKIQGDRTQKLYFACLSKELTSIAIQVEKDDNQTSILPFNDKTPKIFLGFPLIGTEDFNFPVVINNPFLEPTEPRDGVFLTMKNEENIINNQKIVQDSVELYFILLQYAIDKDWQNLYLLAKTDLPNQKDWVSTDWYAQNIQKVLRARLMQSSIVYTDNPLYPKIQLTEALFPYAKSKSKISVIWDFANTFLSDCLPKKEHIGFWYDIIDNSWGKDLRYTLKRLVGDVAKFANVLQLADKINQSEEEALHWLNNLIGFVLSEERDLLSEFAIVPNQYGEFKKKEELWTDKDIPEELKDILKILQEDWRGKLKHNQITSCELEIAKSIQDIVDGINKIIKGNTNSKIKDAVLGLIACFPADSSLSKNGDEVLGFAKDFYPTPDKKI
;
A
#
# COMPACT_ATOMS: atom_id res chain seq x y z
N MET A 1 10.73 -31.57 -18.28
CA MET A 1 9.48 -32.10 -18.87
C MET A 1 8.40 -31.04 -18.78
N ASP A 2 8.21 -30.46 -17.59
CA ASP A 2 7.46 -29.21 -17.40
C ASP A 2 7.94 -28.09 -18.35
N ASP A 3 9.25 -27.98 -18.56
CA ASP A 3 9.86 -26.95 -19.44
C ASP A 3 9.38 -27.07 -20.88
N LEU A 4 9.19 -28.30 -21.38
CA LEU A 4 8.66 -28.56 -22.71
C LEU A 4 7.20 -28.17 -22.79
N GLU A 5 6.37 -28.57 -21.82
CA GLU A 5 4.95 -28.22 -21.81
C GLU A 5 4.72 -26.71 -21.67
N ASN A 6 5.58 -26.00 -20.93
CA ASN A 6 5.50 -24.54 -20.76
C ASN A 6 5.97 -23.76 -21.99
N SER A 7 6.97 -24.25 -22.73
CA SER A 7 7.57 -23.56 -23.87
C SER A 7 6.99 -23.95 -25.24
N LEU A 8 6.33 -25.11 -25.33
CA LEU A 8 5.80 -25.63 -26.59
C LEU A 8 4.72 -24.71 -27.20
N PRO A 9 3.72 -24.20 -26.46
CA PRO A 9 2.73 -23.29 -27.05
C PRO A 9 3.39 -22.06 -27.69
N TYR A 10 4.37 -21.44 -27.01
CA TYR A 10 5.13 -20.32 -27.55
C TYR A 10 5.89 -20.70 -28.83
N THR A 11 6.56 -21.85 -28.86
CA THR A 11 7.24 -22.37 -30.06
C THR A 11 6.26 -22.49 -31.24
N LEU A 12 5.05 -23.03 -30.99
CA LEU A 12 4.03 -23.19 -32.03
C LEU A 12 3.41 -21.86 -32.49
N ILE A 13 3.37 -20.85 -31.62
CA ILE A 13 2.98 -19.49 -32.01
C ILE A 13 3.96 -18.92 -33.02
N PHE A 14 5.27 -19.12 -32.79
CA PHE A 14 6.33 -18.54 -33.61
C PHE A 14 6.67 -19.35 -34.87
N ILE A 15 6.29 -20.63 -34.93
CA ILE A 15 6.50 -21.50 -36.10
C ILE A 15 5.17 -21.84 -36.77
N ASP A 16 4.77 -21.04 -37.76
CA ASP A 16 3.48 -21.23 -38.45
C ASP A 16 3.35 -22.54 -39.24
N LYS A 17 4.48 -23.18 -39.59
CA LYS A 17 4.47 -24.45 -40.33
C LYS A 17 4.01 -25.64 -39.48
N ILE A 18 4.00 -25.52 -38.15
CA ILE A 18 3.63 -26.62 -37.25
C ILE A 18 2.24 -26.34 -36.68
N LYS A 19 1.25 -27.15 -37.12
CA LYS A 19 -0.14 -27.04 -36.64
C LYS A 19 -0.45 -27.96 -35.46
N ARG A 20 0.24 -29.09 -35.34
CA ARG A 20 -0.05 -30.11 -34.32
C ARG A 20 1.23 -30.76 -33.82
N VAL A 21 1.33 -30.96 -32.52
CA VAL A 21 2.42 -31.73 -31.88
C VAL A 21 1.80 -32.75 -30.92
N GLU A 22 2.28 -33.98 -30.98
CA GLU A 22 1.90 -35.08 -30.09
C GLU A 22 3.12 -35.47 -29.25
N ILE A 23 2.96 -35.44 -27.93
CA ILE A 23 3.97 -35.87 -26.96
C ILE A 23 3.52 -37.23 -26.41
N GLU A 24 4.33 -38.26 -26.67
CA GLU A 24 4.15 -39.58 -26.10
C GLU A 24 5.03 -39.75 -24.85
N ARG A 25 4.39 -40.04 -23.72
CA ARG A 25 5.06 -40.27 -22.43
C ARG A 25 5.46 -41.73 -22.29
N THR A 26 6.45 -42.00 -21.43
CA THR A 26 6.95 -43.36 -21.13
C THR A 26 5.91 -44.30 -20.52
N ASN A 27 4.81 -43.76 -19.99
CA ASN A 27 3.65 -44.50 -19.48
C ASN A 27 2.53 -44.68 -20.54
N CYS A 28 2.81 -44.44 -21.82
CA CYS A 28 1.86 -44.45 -22.94
C CYS A 28 0.75 -43.39 -22.86
N GLU A 29 0.86 -42.39 -21.96
CA GLU A 29 0.00 -41.22 -22.00
C GLU A 29 0.38 -40.33 -23.18
N LYS A 30 -0.64 -39.79 -23.86
CA LYS A 30 -0.46 -38.88 -24.99
C LYS A 30 -1.02 -37.51 -24.63
N ILE A 31 -0.24 -36.48 -24.94
CA ILE A 31 -0.67 -35.09 -24.87
C ILE A 31 -0.55 -34.50 -26.27
N VAL A 32 -1.64 -33.96 -26.80
CA VAL A 32 -1.68 -33.31 -28.11
C VAL A 32 -1.89 -31.83 -27.92
N TYR A 33 -1.11 -31.03 -28.63
CA TYR A 33 -1.32 -29.59 -28.79
C TYR A 33 -1.69 -29.34 -30.24
N GLU A 34 -2.87 -28.78 -30.47
CA GLU A 34 -3.37 -28.43 -31.80
C GLU A 34 -3.63 -26.93 -31.88
N LYS A 35 -2.93 -26.26 -32.80
CA LYS A 35 -3.03 -24.82 -33.05
C LYS A 35 -4.25 -24.55 -33.92
N GLN A 36 -5.15 -23.73 -33.40
CA GLN A 36 -6.32 -23.25 -34.13
C GLN A 36 -5.97 -22.04 -35.02
N GLU A 37 -6.86 -21.70 -35.95
CA GLU A 37 -6.71 -20.51 -36.77
C GLU A 37 -6.77 -19.24 -35.88
N PRO A 38 -5.83 -18.30 -36.04
CA PRO A 38 -5.71 -17.15 -35.16
C PRO A 38 -6.88 -16.18 -35.35
N THR A 39 -7.37 -15.62 -34.24
CA THR A 39 -8.36 -14.54 -34.25
C THR A 39 -7.65 -13.19 -34.22
N HIS A 40 -7.78 -12.40 -35.28
CA HIS A 40 -7.21 -11.06 -35.33
C HIS A 40 -8.02 -10.07 -34.50
N LEU A 41 -7.37 -9.41 -33.54
CA LEU A 41 -7.95 -8.35 -32.73
C LEU A 41 -7.72 -6.98 -33.36
N THR A 42 -6.54 -6.79 -33.97
CA THR A 42 -6.17 -5.62 -34.77
C THR A 42 -5.32 -6.07 -35.97
N ALA A 43 -4.76 -5.12 -36.73
CA ALA A 43 -3.80 -5.43 -37.79
C ALA A 43 -2.55 -6.16 -37.24
N ASP A 44 -2.09 -5.76 -36.05
CA ASP A 44 -0.83 -6.25 -35.46
C ASP A 44 -1.05 -7.29 -34.36
N ILE A 45 -2.22 -7.31 -33.73
CA ILE A 45 -2.53 -8.15 -32.55
C ILE A 45 -3.46 -9.29 -32.94
N LYS A 46 -3.06 -10.52 -32.61
CA LYS A 46 -3.88 -11.72 -32.78
C LYS A 46 -3.92 -12.56 -31.50
N ILE A 47 -5.02 -13.28 -31.31
CA ILE A 47 -5.11 -14.37 -30.33
C ILE A 47 -4.89 -15.69 -31.06
N VAL A 48 -3.94 -16.48 -30.55
CA VAL A 48 -3.71 -17.86 -30.98
C VAL A 48 -4.33 -18.78 -29.92
N GLU A 49 -5.24 -19.64 -30.36
CA GLU A 49 -5.89 -20.66 -29.53
C GLU A 49 -5.23 -22.02 -29.75
N PHE A 50 -5.07 -22.78 -28.67
CA PHE A 50 -4.62 -24.16 -28.70
C PHE A 50 -5.59 -25.07 -27.97
N ASP A 51 -5.88 -26.23 -28.56
CA ASP A 51 -6.48 -27.35 -27.85
C ASP A 51 -5.36 -28.23 -27.28
N LYS A 52 -5.25 -28.27 -25.95
CA LYS A 52 -4.42 -29.22 -25.21
C LYS A 52 -5.29 -30.43 -24.84
N ILE A 53 -5.08 -31.54 -25.54
CA ILE A 53 -5.85 -32.77 -25.40
C ILE A 53 -5.04 -33.78 -24.60
N GLN A 54 -5.62 -34.28 -23.50
CA GLN A 54 -5.04 -35.34 -22.67
C GLN A 54 -6.13 -36.34 -22.29
N GLY A 55 -6.12 -37.51 -22.94
CA GLY A 55 -7.24 -38.46 -22.86
C GLY A 55 -8.54 -37.83 -23.36
N ASP A 56 -9.61 -37.91 -22.58
CA ASP A 56 -10.92 -37.31 -22.91
C ASP A 56 -11.03 -35.83 -22.53
N ARG A 57 -9.99 -35.24 -21.91
CA ARG A 57 -9.98 -33.85 -21.48
C ARG A 57 -9.36 -32.97 -22.57
N THR A 58 -10.10 -31.93 -22.96
CA THR A 58 -9.59 -30.86 -23.81
C THR A 58 -9.56 -29.56 -23.02
N GLN A 59 -8.38 -28.97 -22.91
CA GLN A 59 -8.17 -27.67 -22.29
C GLN A 59 -7.81 -26.65 -23.38
N LYS A 60 -8.50 -25.51 -23.41
CA LYS A 60 -8.18 -24.41 -24.31
C LYS A 60 -7.13 -23.50 -23.69
N LEU A 61 -6.12 -23.13 -24.47
CA LEU A 61 -5.09 -22.16 -24.10
C LEU A 61 -5.12 -20.99 -25.09
N TYR A 62 -5.01 -19.76 -24.58
CA TYR A 62 -5.04 -18.57 -25.41
C TYR A 62 -3.77 -17.74 -25.22
N PHE A 63 -3.24 -17.22 -26.31
CA PHE A 63 -2.05 -16.38 -26.29
C PHE A 63 -2.26 -15.16 -27.16
N ALA A 64 -2.02 -13.99 -26.59
CA ALA A 64 -1.91 -12.76 -27.36
C ALA A 64 -0.53 -12.69 -28.00
N CYS A 65 -0.50 -12.50 -29.32
CA CYS A 65 0.71 -12.44 -30.12
C CYS A 65 0.70 -11.18 -30.98
N LEU A 66 1.82 -10.47 -30.98
CA LEU A 66 2.09 -9.34 -31.85
C LEU A 66 3.32 -9.63 -32.68
N SER A 67 3.36 -9.15 -33.91
CA SER A 67 4.55 -9.30 -34.76
C SER A 67 4.72 -8.08 -35.65
N LYS A 68 5.95 -7.56 -35.72
CA LYS A 68 6.36 -6.51 -36.65
C LYS A 68 7.65 -6.97 -37.31
N GLU A 69 7.62 -7.08 -38.63
CA GLU A 69 8.68 -7.69 -39.42
C GLU A 69 9.01 -9.12 -38.92
N LEU A 70 10.18 -9.30 -38.31
CA LEU A 70 10.69 -10.59 -37.84
C LEU A 70 10.70 -10.70 -36.31
N THR A 71 10.36 -9.61 -35.61
CA THR A 71 10.25 -9.60 -34.15
C THR A 71 8.80 -9.86 -33.76
N SER A 72 8.60 -10.82 -32.87
CA SER A 72 7.31 -11.18 -32.31
C SER A 72 7.37 -11.16 -30.80
N ILE A 73 6.26 -10.79 -30.17
CA ILE A 73 6.07 -10.97 -28.73
C ILE A 73 4.82 -11.80 -28.46
N ALA A 74 4.81 -12.50 -27.33
CA ALA A 74 3.65 -13.26 -26.90
C ALA A 74 3.45 -13.23 -25.38
N ILE A 75 2.19 -13.29 -24.95
CA ILE A 75 1.81 -13.47 -23.56
C ILE A 75 0.57 -14.36 -23.47
N GLN A 76 0.53 -15.22 -22.45
CA GLN A 76 -0.64 -16.07 -22.21
C GLN A 76 -1.77 -15.26 -21.58
N VAL A 77 -2.99 -15.52 -22.04
CA VAL A 77 -4.20 -14.91 -21.52
C VAL A 77 -5.26 -15.97 -21.25
N GLU A 78 -6.20 -15.65 -20.38
CA GLU A 78 -7.45 -16.38 -20.22
C GLU A 78 -8.58 -15.54 -20.82
N LYS A 79 -9.58 -16.24 -21.38
CA LYS A 79 -10.77 -15.63 -21.97
C LYS A 79 -12.01 -16.25 -21.34
N ASP A 80 -12.73 -15.44 -20.59
CA ASP A 80 -14.11 -15.70 -20.16
C ASP A 80 -15.05 -14.87 -21.05
N ASP A 81 -16.33 -15.23 -21.15
CA ASP A 81 -17.28 -14.84 -22.23
C ASP A 81 -17.21 -13.37 -22.68
N ASN A 82 -16.85 -12.42 -21.79
CA ASN A 82 -16.62 -11.01 -22.12
C ASN A 82 -15.31 -10.40 -21.56
N GLN A 83 -14.45 -11.17 -20.89
CA GLN A 83 -13.29 -10.63 -20.19
C GLN A 83 -12.01 -11.36 -20.58
N THR A 84 -10.96 -10.60 -20.88
CA THR A 84 -9.60 -11.13 -21.05
C THR A 84 -8.77 -10.82 -19.82
N SER A 85 -8.04 -11.81 -19.32
CA SER A 85 -7.18 -11.69 -18.14
C SER A 85 -5.78 -12.16 -18.48
N ILE A 86 -4.77 -11.39 -18.12
CA ILE A 86 -3.38 -11.81 -18.31
C ILE A 86 -3.05 -12.91 -17.29
N LEU A 87 -2.37 -13.97 -17.74
CA LEU A 87 -1.92 -15.05 -16.87
C LEU A 87 -0.45 -14.87 -16.46
N PRO A 88 -0.09 -15.20 -15.22
CA PRO A 88 1.30 -15.18 -14.79
C PRO A 88 2.10 -16.25 -15.55
N PHE A 89 3.37 -15.96 -15.80
CA PHE A 89 4.29 -16.96 -16.33
C PHE A 89 4.59 -18.04 -15.30
N ASN A 90 4.82 -19.26 -15.77
CA ASN A 90 5.49 -20.28 -14.98
C ASN A 90 6.98 -19.91 -14.85
N ASP A 91 7.56 -20.08 -13.66
CA ASP A 91 8.97 -19.76 -13.37
C ASP A 91 9.98 -20.50 -14.27
N LYS A 92 9.54 -21.59 -14.91
CA LYS A 92 10.33 -22.38 -15.87
C LYS A 92 10.10 -21.98 -17.33
N THR A 93 9.37 -20.89 -17.61
CA THR A 93 9.08 -20.48 -19.00
C THR A 93 10.24 -19.64 -19.53
N PRO A 94 10.95 -20.09 -20.57
CA PRO A 94 11.94 -19.26 -21.25
C PRO A 94 11.32 -17.96 -21.75
N LYS A 95 12.09 -16.88 -21.78
CA LYS A 95 11.58 -15.55 -22.17
C LYS A 95 12.04 -15.12 -23.54
N ILE A 96 13.06 -15.77 -24.08
CA ILE A 96 13.65 -15.46 -25.38
C ILE A 96 13.62 -16.70 -26.27
N PHE A 97 13.16 -16.51 -27.51
CA PHE A 97 13.00 -17.55 -28.52
C PHE A 97 13.65 -17.10 -29.84
N LEU A 98 14.16 -18.08 -30.60
CA LEU A 98 14.57 -17.92 -32.00
C LEU A 98 13.90 -19.02 -32.84
N GLY A 99 12.57 -19.02 -32.84
CA GLY A 99 11.72 -20.13 -33.24
C GLY A 99 11.57 -21.18 -32.14
N PHE A 100 12.69 -21.57 -31.49
CA PHE A 100 12.72 -22.47 -30.34
C PHE A 100 13.19 -21.74 -29.08
N PRO A 101 12.82 -22.20 -27.87
CA PRO A 101 13.19 -21.56 -26.61
C PRO A 101 14.71 -21.58 -26.38
N LEU A 102 15.22 -20.50 -25.79
CA LEU A 102 16.53 -20.46 -25.15
C LEU A 102 16.41 -20.84 -23.67
N ILE A 103 16.67 -22.11 -23.37
CA ILE A 103 16.60 -22.66 -22.01
C ILE A 103 17.72 -22.05 -21.18
N GLY A 104 17.38 -21.33 -20.11
CA GLY A 104 18.30 -20.47 -19.36
C GLY A 104 17.93 -18.98 -19.39
N THR A 105 16.86 -18.61 -20.10
CA THR A 105 16.34 -17.23 -20.15
C THR A 105 15.10 -17.01 -19.29
N GLU A 106 14.78 -17.92 -18.37
CA GLU A 106 13.55 -17.88 -17.55
C GLU A 106 13.51 -16.65 -16.62
N ASP A 107 14.68 -16.23 -16.13
CA ASP A 107 14.88 -15.05 -15.28
C ASP A 107 15.23 -13.77 -16.07
N PHE A 108 15.08 -13.80 -17.40
CA PHE A 108 15.13 -12.59 -18.20
C PHE A 108 13.82 -11.81 -17.98
N ASN A 109 13.88 -10.85 -17.05
CA ASN A 109 12.72 -10.17 -16.49
C ASN A 109 12.04 -9.18 -17.44
N PHE A 110 11.48 -9.68 -18.55
CA PHE A 110 10.67 -8.94 -19.50
C PHE A 110 9.18 -9.33 -19.38
N PRO A 111 8.23 -8.36 -19.47
CA PRO A 111 6.81 -8.64 -19.24
C PRO A 111 6.13 -9.58 -20.24
N VAL A 112 6.77 -9.89 -21.36
CA VAL A 112 6.28 -10.76 -22.43
C VAL A 112 7.40 -11.68 -22.92
N VAL A 113 7.06 -12.75 -23.63
CA VAL A 113 8.04 -13.56 -24.36
C VAL A 113 8.44 -12.83 -25.63
N ILE A 114 9.73 -12.85 -25.95
CA ILE A 114 10.31 -12.29 -27.18
C ILE A 114 10.71 -13.42 -28.12
N ASN A 115 10.43 -13.26 -29.40
CA ASN A 115 10.93 -14.12 -30.45
C ASN A 115 11.48 -13.32 -31.62
N ASN A 116 12.69 -13.69 -32.07
CA ASN A 116 13.20 -13.25 -33.36
C ASN A 116 14.22 -14.28 -33.90
N PRO A 117 14.08 -14.75 -35.15
CA PRO A 117 14.97 -15.77 -35.72
C PRO A 117 16.42 -15.29 -35.96
N PHE A 118 16.68 -13.98 -35.92
CA PHE A 118 18.00 -13.37 -36.09
C PHE A 118 18.68 -13.01 -34.75
N LEU A 119 18.13 -13.45 -33.62
CA LEU A 119 18.89 -13.41 -32.36
C LEU A 119 20.10 -14.34 -32.46
N GLU A 120 21.25 -13.84 -32.00
CA GLU A 120 22.52 -14.57 -31.98
C GLU A 120 22.78 -15.06 -30.55
N PRO A 121 22.49 -16.35 -30.25
CA PRO A 121 22.57 -16.87 -28.90
C PRO A 121 24.02 -17.16 -28.47
N THR A 122 24.20 -17.39 -27.18
CA THR A 122 25.42 -17.99 -26.61
C THR A 122 25.64 -19.40 -27.17
N GLU A 123 26.88 -19.92 -27.14
CA GLU A 123 27.17 -21.32 -27.54
C GLU A 123 26.32 -22.37 -26.80
N PRO A 124 26.13 -22.29 -25.45
CA PRO A 124 25.19 -23.18 -24.76
C PRO A 124 23.71 -22.94 -25.09
N ARG A 125 23.38 -21.89 -25.86
CA ARG A 125 22.02 -21.48 -26.23
C ARG A 125 21.12 -21.22 -25.03
N ASP A 126 21.69 -20.59 -24.01
CA ASP A 126 21.05 -20.24 -22.75
C ASP A 126 20.82 -18.73 -22.55
N GLY A 127 21.15 -17.94 -23.57
CA GLY A 127 21.06 -16.49 -23.52
C GLY A 127 21.42 -15.81 -24.83
N VAL A 128 21.37 -14.49 -24.84
CA VAL A 128 21.77 -13.62 -25.96
C VAL A 128 22.64 -12.50 -25.43
N PHE A 129 23.80 -12.23 -26.02
CA PHE A 129 24.69 -11.21 -25.45
C PHE A 129 24.06 -9.80 -25.51
N LEU A 130 23.77 -9.24 -24.34
CA LEU A 130 23.20 -7.92 -24.08
C LEU A 130 24.11 -7.16 -23.11
N THR A 131 25.33 -6.85 -23.58
CA THR A 131 26.38 -6.21 -22.78
C THR A 131 26.77 -4.86 -23.37
N MET A 132 27.56 -4.05 -22.65
CA MET A 132 28.03 -2.74 -23.15
C MET A 132 29.11 -2.84 -24.25
N LYS A 133 29.44 -4.04 -24.74
CA LYS A 133 30.45 -4.22 -25.78
C LYS A 133 29.92 -3.82 -27.15
N ASN A 134 30.82 -3.31 -27.99
CA ASN A 134 30.52 -2.86 -29.35
C ASN A 134 30.86 -3.94 -30.39
N GLU A 135 30.21 -5.10 -30.28
CA GLU A 135 30.34 -6.23 -31.21
C GLU A 135 29.05 -6.34 -32.05
N GLU A 136 29.16 -6.68 -33.33
CA GLU A 136 28.02 -6.66 -34.28
C GLU A 136 26.83 -7.52 -33.80
N ASN A 137 27.12 -8.72 -33.32
CA ASN A 137 26.13 -9.65 -32.75
C ASN A 137 25.41 -9.08 -31.52
N ILE A 138 26.15 -8.35 -30.67
CA ILE A 138 25.61 -7.71 -29.47
C ILE A 138 24.70 -6.56 -29.87
N ILE A 139 25.14 -5.70 -30.79
CA ILE A 139 24.35 -4.57 -31.30
C ILE A 139 23.05 -5.07 -31.95
N ASN A 140 23.13 -6.14 -32.74
CA ASN A 140 21.96 -6.78 -33.35
C ASN A 140 20.98 -7.28 -32.29
N ASN A 141 21.44 -8.07 -31.32
CA ASN A 141 20.61 -8.56 -30.21
C ASN A 141 19.96 -7.41 -29.42
N GLN A 142 20.72 -6.37 -29.09
CA GLN A 142 20.22 -5.19 -28.39
C GLN A 142 19.09 -4.50 -29.17
N LYS A 143 19.28 -4.31 -30.48
CA LYS A 143 18.27 -3.71 -31.35
C LYS A 143 16.99 -4.54 -31.37
N ILE A 144 17.08 -5.86 -31.51
CA ILE A 144 15.92 -6.75 -31.50
C ILE A 144 15.13 -6.65 -30.18
N VAL A 145 15.83 -6.61 -29.04
CA VAL A 145 15.19 -6.45 -27.73
C VAL A 145 14.54 -5.07 -27.60
N GLN A 146 15.16 -4.02 -28.14
CA GLN A 146 14.57 -2.67 -28.20
C GLN A 146 13.33 -2.62 -29.12
N ASP A 147 13.34 -3.28 -30.27
CA ASP A 147 12.15 -3.39 -31.14
C ASP A 147 11.00 -4.11 -30.41
N SER A 148 11.33 -5.06 -29.54
CA SER A 148 10.35 -5.75 -28.70
C SER A 148 9.71 -4.83 -27.64
N VAL A 149 10.40 -3.76 -27.22
CA VAL A 149 9.83 -2.72 -26.34
C VAL A 149 8.72 -1.95 -27.05
N GLU A 150 8.90 -1.62 -28.34
CA GLU A 150 7.85 -0.97 -29.13
C GLU A 150 6.58 -1.84 -29.21
N LEU A 151 6.76 -3.13 -29.50
CA LEU A 151 5.66 -4.10 -29.55
C LEU A 151 4.97 -4.22 -28.20
N TYR A 152 5.73 -4.25 -27.10
CA TYR A 152 5.18 -4.27 -25.76
C TYR A 152 4.32 -3.03 -25.47
N PHE A 153 4.74 -1.84 -25.92
CA PHE A 153 3.94 -0.62 -25.73
C PHE A 153 2.60 -0.65 -26.48
N ILE A 154 2.59 -1.24 -27.68
CA ILE A 154 1.34 -1.44 -28.44
C ILE A 154 0.42 -2.39 -27.69
N LEU A 155 0.94 -3.52 -27.20
CA LEU A 155 0.17 -4.48 -26.40
C LEU A 155 -0.35 -3.86 -25.09
N LEU A 156 0.49 -3.12 -24.37
CA LEU A 156 0.13 -2.44 -23.12
C LEU A 156 -1.03 -1.48 -23.35
N GLN A 157 -0.95 -0.62 -24.37
CA GLN A 157 -2.01 0.32 -24.69
C GLN A 157 -3.30 -0.43 -25.06
N TYR A 158 -3.20 -1.46 -25.90
CA TYR A 158 -4.35 -2.27 -26.29
C TYR A 158 -5.02 -2.95 -25.08
N ALA A 159 -4.24 -3.53 -24.18
CA ALA A 159 -4.74 -4.18 -22.96
C ALA A 159 -5.45 -3.18 -22.04
N ILE A 160 -4.94 -1.93 -21.94
CA ILE A 160 -5.60 -0.85 -21.17
C ILE A 160 -6.93 -0.46 -21.83
N ASP A 161 -6.94 -0.25 -23.15
CA ASP A 161 -8.10 0.22 -23.91
C ASP A 161 -9.23 -0.82 -23.96
N LYS A 162 -8.87 -2.11 -23.93
CA LYS A 162 -9.82 -3.24 -23.88
C LYS A 162 -10.09 -3.74 -22.45
N ASP A 163 -9.60 -3.00 -21.46
CA ASP A 163 -9.78 -3.29 -20.04
C ASP A 163 -9.47 -4.75 -19.67
N TRP A 164 -8.31 -5.24 -20.12
CA TRP A 164 -7.83 -6.57 -19.71
C TRP A 164 -7.53 -6.59 -18.22
N GLN A 165 -7.83 -7.69 -17.54
CA GLN A 165 -7.52 -7.85 -16.12
C GLN A 165 -6.06 -8.25 -15.88
N ASN A 166 -5.61 -8.13 -14.64
CA ASN A 166 -4.25 -8.46 -14.19
C ASN A 166 -3.14 -7.65 -14.89
N LEU A 167 -3.40 -6.38 -15.23
CA LEU A 167 -2.41 -5.48 -15.85
C LEU A 167 -1.12 -5.31 -15.02
N TYR A 168 -1.16 -5.55 -13.71
CA TYR A 168 0.04 -5.57 -12.85
C TYR A 168 1.10 -6.55 -13.35
N LEU A 169 0.72 -7.64 -14.06
CA LEU A 169 1.67 -8.57 -14.65
C LEU A 169 2.53 -7.93 -15.75
N LEU A 170 2.01 -6.90 -16.44
CA LEU A 170 2.79 -6.12 -17.41
C LEU A 170 3.79 -5.17 -16.76
N ALA A 171 3.69 -4.95 -15.44
CA ALA A 171 4.60 -4.10 -14.68
C ALA A 171 5.80 -4.87 -14.07
N LYS A 172 5.84 -6.20 -14.21
CA LYS A 172 6.97 -7.04 -13.80
C LYS A 172 8.20 -6.74 -14.66
N THR A 173 9.04 -5.84 -14.16
CA THR A 173 10.17 -5.23 -14.87
C THR A 173 11.43 -5.27 -14.00
N ASP A 174 11.61 -6.33 -13.23
CA ASP A 174 12.78 -6.51 -12.37
C ASP A 174 14.08 -6.53 -13.19
N LEU A 175 15.20 -6.30 -12.52
CA LEU A 175 16.49 -6.48 -13.18
C LEU A 175 16.75 -7.98 -13.38
N PRO A 176 17.32 -8.41 -14.50
CA PRO A 176 17.74 -9.79 -14.68
C PRO A 176 18.82 -10.13 -13.65
N ASN A 177 18.90 -11.41 -13.27
CA ASN A 177 19.99 -11.90 -12.44
C ASN A 177 21.34 -11.69 -13.14
N GLN A 178 22.40 -11.54 -12.35
CA GLN A 178 23.74 -11.39 -12.91
C GLN A 178 24.14 -12.64 -13.68
N LYS A 179 24.34 -12.48 -14.99
CA LYS A 179 24.75 -13.53 -15.93
C LYS A 179 25.83 -12.98 -16.86
N ASP A 180 26.68 -13.85 -17.38
CA ASP A 180 27.78 -13.46 -18.27
C ASP A 180 27.29 -12.83 -19.58
N TRP A 181 26.06 -13.15 -19.99
CA TRP A 181 25.47 -12.66 -21.24
C TRP A 181 24.59 -11.42 -21.08
N VAL A 182 24.22 -10.99 -19.85
CA VAL A 182 23.45 -9.74 -19.64
C VAL A 182 24.20 -8.78 -18.72
N SER A 183 24.44 -7.57 -19.21
CA SER A 183 24.82 -6.46 -18.35
C SER A 183 23.58 -5.88 -17.66
N THR A 184 23.53 -5.98 -16.33
CA THR A 184 22.48 -5.36 -15.51
C THR A 184 22.39 -3.85 -15.76
N ASP A 185 23.53 -3.15 -15.94
CA ASP A 185 23.54 -1.72 -16.24
C ASP A 185 22.94 -1.41 -17.61
N TRP A 186 23.29 -2.19 -18.63
CA TRP A 186 22.72 -2.01 -19.97
C TRP A 186 21.21 -2.23 -19.94
N TYR A 187 20.76 -3.29 -19.27
CA TYR A 187 19.35 -3.61 -19.14
C TYR A 187 18.59 -2.54 -18.37
N ALA A 188 19.13 -2.08 -17.23
CA ALA A 188 18.54 -1.03 -16.41
C ALA A 188 18.32 0.24 -17.23
N GLN A 189 19.33 0.66 -18.00
CA GLN A 189 19.32 1.91 -18.76
C GLN A 189 18.43 1.86 -20.00
N ASN A 190 18.52 0.79 -20.78
CA ASN A 190 17.93 0.72 -22.12
C ASN A 190 16.56 0.04 -22.14
N ILE A 191 16.28 -0.83 -21.16
CA ILE A 191 15.04 -1.60 -21.11
C ILE A 191 14.20 -1.17 -19.90
N GLN A 192 14.65 -1.44 -18.68
CA GLN A 192 13.84 -1.23 -17.47
C GLN A 192 13.38 0.23 -17.33
N LYS A 193 14.29 1.21 -17.44
CA LYS A 193 13.91 2.63 -17.34
C LYS A 193 12.91 3.06 -18.41
N VAL A 194 13.06 2.56 -19.64
CA VAL A 194 12.17 2.87 -20.76
C VAL A 194 10.77 2.28 -20.52
N LEU A 195 10.70 1.01 -20.10
CA LEU A 195 9.45 0.35 -19.73
C LEU A 195 8.76 1.07 -18.56
N ARG A 196 9.48 1.32 -17.47
CA ARG A 196 8.95 1.98 -16.27
C ARG A 196 8.48 3.40 -16.56
N ALA A 197 9.19 4.18 -17.37
CA ALA A 197 8.75 5.52 -17.77
C ALA A 197 7.38 5.52 -18.46
N ARG A 198 7.12 4.53 -19.33
CA ARG A 198 5.80 4.35 -19.97
C ARG A 198 4.75 3.86 -18.97
N LEU A 199 5.10 2.88 -18.13
CA LEU A 199 4.20 2.31 -17.11
C LEU A 199 3.74 3.35 -16.09
N MET A 200 4.62 4.26 -15.67
CA MET A 200 4.27 5.36 -14.76
C MET A 200 3.05 6.16 -15.26
N GLN A 201 2.98 6.42 -16.57
CA GLN A 201 1.90 7.20 -17.21
C GLN A 201 0.69 6.35 -17.63
N SER A 202 0.68 5.06 -17.29
CA SER A 202 -0.33 4.12 -17.76
C SER A 202 -1.36 3.84 -16.67
N SER A 203 -2.65 3.86 -17.05
CA SER A 203 -3.78 3.53 -16.17
C SER A 203 -3.92 2.02 -16.00
N ILE A 204 -3.07 1.44 -15.15
CA ILE A 204 -2.95 -0.02 -14.94
C ILE A 204 -3.24 -0.45 -13.50
N VAL A 205 -3.51 0.48 -12.59
CA VAL A 205 -3.78 0.19 -11.19
C VAL A 205 -5.28 0.19 -10.98
N TYR A 206 -5.85 -1.00 -10.77
CA TYR A 206 -7.24 -1.14 -10.33
C TYR A 206 -7.39 -0.72 -8.88
N THR A 207 -8.53 -0.13 -8.51
CA THR A 207 -8.87 0.27 -7.14
C THR A 207 -10.19 -0.37 -6.69
N ASP A 208 -10.46 -0.36 -5.38
CA ASP A 208 -11.79 -0.73 -4.83
C ASP A 208 -12.76 0.47 -4.80
N ASN A 209 -12.35 1.65 -5.26
CA ASN A 209 -13.19 2.84 -5.32
C ASN A 209 -14.01 2.85 -6.62
N PRO A 210 -15.36 2.78 -6.54
CA PRO A 210 -16.21 2.70 -7.73
C PRO A 210 -16.19 3.98 -8.59
N LEU A 211 -15.80 5.13 -8.02
CA LEU A 211 -15.66 6.38 -8.78
C LEU A 211 -14.35 6.43 -9.58
N TYR A 212 -13.32 5.73 -9.12
CA TYR A 212 -11.99 5.68 -9.71
C TYR A 212 -11.51 4.23 -9.88
N PRO A 213 -12.23 3.39 -10.65
CA PRO A 213 -11.97 1.95 -10.70
C PRO A 213 -10.59 1.59 -11.27
N LYS A 214 -9.97 2.53 -12.02
CA LYS A 214 -8.64 2.39 -12.60
C LYS A 214 -7.92 3.74 -12.60
N ILE A 215 -6.70 3.78 -12.06
CA ILE A 215 -5.87 4.99 -11.93
C ILE A 215 -4.49 4.81 -12.57
N GLN A 216 -3.80 5.91 -12.81
CA GLN A 216 -2.43 5.89 -13.30
C GLN A 216 -1.47 5.37 -12.23
N LEU A 217 -0.42 4.66 -12.64
CA LEU A 217 0.57 4.13 -11.72
C LEU A 217 1.30 5.25 -10.93
N THR A 218 1.48 6.44 -11.53
CA THR A 218 2.02 7.63 -10.84
C THR A 218 1.18 8.15 -9.69
N GLU A 219 -0.13 7.94 -9.75
CA GLU A 219 -1.09 8.45 -8.76
C GLU A 219 -1.29 7.45 -7.62
N ALA A 220 -0.97 6.18 -7.87
CA ALA A 220 -1.11 5.12 -6.91
C ALA A 220 -0.13 5.22 -5.73
N LEU A 221 -0.63 4.83 -4.56
CA LEU A 221 0.10 4.69 -3.31
C LEU A 221 0.04 3.23 -2.88
N PHE A 222 1.17 2.53 -2.92
CA PHE A 222 1.21 1.09 -2.64
C PHE A 222 1.58 0.84 -1.19
N PRO A 223 0.70 0.24 -0.35
CA PRO A 223 1.01 -0.06 1.04
C PRO A 223 2.31 -0.85 1.17
N TYR A 224 3.19 -0.40 2.04
CA TYR A 224 4.51 -0.99 2.20
C TYR A 224 4.90 -1.09 3.68
N ALA A 225 5.42 -2.25 4.05
CA ALA A 225 6.04 -2.52 5.33
C ALA A 225 7.21 -3.49 5.12
N LYS A 226 8.14 -3.55 6.07
CA LYS A 226 9.24 -4.55 6.01
C LYS A 226 8.72 -5.99 5.98
N SER A 227 7.58 -6.24 6.64
CA SER A 227 6.89 -7.53 6.62
C SER A 227 5.67 -7.46 5.72
N LYS A 228 5.62 -8.32 4.69
CA LYS A 228 4.49 -8.41 3.75
C LYS A 228 3.15 -8.67 4.46
N SER A 229 3.15 -9.38 5.59
CA SER A 229 1.93 -9.64 6.38
C SER A 229 1.23 -8.39 6.92
N LYS A 230 1.91 -7.24 6.97
CA LYS A 230 1.42 -6.01 7.60
C LYS A 230 0.84 -5.02 6.59
N ILE A 231 1.06 -5.24 5.29
CA ILE A 231 0.62 -4.30 4.24
C ILE A 231 -0.91 -4.21 4.15
N SER A 232 -1.62 -5.29 4.47
CA SER A 232 -3.09 -5.30 4.53
C SER A 232 -3.63 -4.38 5.61
N VAL A 233 -2.99 -4.35 6.78
CA VAL A 233 -3.37 -3.46 7.89
C VAL A 233 -3.16 -2.00 7.50
N ILE A 234 -2.03 -1.67 6.86
CA ILE A 234 -1.77 -0.32 6.34
C ILE A 234 -2.81 0.06 5.29
N TRP A 235 -3.15 -0.87 4.38
CA TRP A 235 -4.19 -0.64 3.38
C TRP A 235 -5.55 -0.34 4.02
N ASP A 236 -5.94 -1.13 5.03
CA ASP A 236 -7.24 -0.97 5.71
C ASP A 236 -7.39 0.40 6.37
N PHE A 237 -6.34 0.90 7.00
CA PHE A 237 -6.33 2.27 7.53
C PHE A 237 -6.29 3.33 6.42
N ALA A 238 -5.46 3.16 5.39
CA ALA A 238 -5.33 4.15 4.33
C ALA A 238 -6.62 4.30 3.50
N ASN A 239 -7.34 3.20 3.29
CA ASN A 239 -8.53 3.16 2.44
C ASN A 239 -9.69 3.99 2.98
N THR A 240 -9.70 4.35 4.26
CA THR A 240 -10.76 5.18 4.84
C THR A 240 -10.74 6.63 4.35
N PHE A 241 -9.59 7.15 3.89
CA PHE A 241 -9.47 8.53 3.40
C PHE A 241 -8.69 8.72 2.09
N LEU A 242 -8.07 7.66 1.54
CA LEU A 242 -7.31 7.66 0.28
C LEU A 242 -7.76 6.56 -0.70
N SER A 243 -9.03 6.16 -0.67
CA SER A 243 -9.54 5.07 -1.52
C SER A 243 -9.37 5.32 -3.02
N ASP A 244 -9.24 6.57 -3.45
CA ASP A 244 -8.99 7.01 -4.83
C ASP A 244 -7.53 6.81 -5.29
N CYS A 245 -6.59 6.58 -4.37
CA CYS A 245 -5.16 6.45 -4.67
C CYS A 245 -4.60 5.05 -4.36
N LEU A 246 -5.41 4.13 -3.83
CA LEU A 246 -4.93 2.81 -3.41
C LEU A 246 -5.20 1.72 -4.45
N PRO A 247 -4.28 0.77 -4.63
CA PRO A 247 -4.56 -0.45 -5.39
C PRO A 247 -5.68 -1.25 -4.75
N LYS A 248 -6.40 -2.04 -5.56
CA LYS A 248 -7.40 -3.03 -5.12
C LYS A 248 -6.82 -3.94 -4.04
N LYS A 249 -7.57 -4.24 -2.98
CA LYS A 249 -7.09 -5.00 -1.82
C LYS A 249 -6.50 -6.35 -2.20
N GLU A 250 -7.12 -7.06 -3.14
CA GLU A 250 -6.64 -8.36 -3.64
C GLU A 250 -5.32 -8.26 -4.43
N HIS A 251 -4.97 -7.07 -4.94
CA HIS A 251 -3.77 -6.85 -5.75
C HIS A 251 -2.56 -6.34 -4.95
N ILE A 252 -2.73 -5.94 -3.69
CA ILE A 252 -1.64 -5.33 -2.89
C ILE A 252 -0.44 -6.26 -2.75
N GLY A 253 -0.70 -7.58 -2.67
CA GLY A 253 0.35 -8.59 -2.58
C GLY A 253 1.21 -8.68 -3.83
N PHE A 254 0.63 -8.50 -5.02
CA PHE A 254 1.36 -8.50 -6.29
C PHE A 254 2.16 -7.22 -6.46
N TRP A 255 1.54 -6.06 -6.15
CA TRP A 255 2.23 -4.77 -6.22
C TRP A 255 3.39 -4.65 -5.23
N TYR A 256 3.27 -5.26 -4.05
CA TYR A 256 4.38 -5.35 -3.10
C TYR A 256 5.63 -6.01 -3.70
N ASP A 257 5.45 -7.02 -4.57
CA ASP A 257 6.57 -7.71 -5.21
C ASP A 257 7.13 -6.94 -6.42
N ILE A 258 6.36 -6.01 -7.00
CA ILE A 258 6.73 -5.25 -8.22
C ILE A 258 7.36 -3.89 -7.88
N ILE A 259 6.89 -3.23 -6.81
CA ILE A 259 7.27 -1.86 -6.48
C ILE A 259 8.50 -1.85 -5.58
N ASP A 260 9.59 -1.29 -6.11
CA ASP A 260 10.89 -1.16 -5.45
C ASP A 260 11.38 0.31 -5.43
N ASN A 261 12.63 0.54 -5.00
CA ASN A 261 13.26 1.86 -4.92
C ASN A 261 13.88 2.36 -6.24
N SER A 262 13.85 1.55 -7.30
CA SER A 262 14.41 1.88 -8.61
C SER A 262 13.35 2.43 -9.59
N TRP A 263 12.10 2.55 -9.16
CA TRP A 263 11.10 3.38 -9.83
C TRP A 263 11.48 4.87 -9.71
N GLY A 264 11.18 5.67 -10.75
CA GLY A 264 11.57 7.09 -10.81
C GLY A 264 10.93 8.00 -9.74
N LYS A 265 9.96 7.48 -8.99
CA LYS A 265 9.27 8.12 -7.86
C LYS A 265 9.07 7.05 -6.79
N ASP A 266 9.18 7.42 -5.51
CA ASP A 266 8.81 6.49 -4.44
C ASP A 266 7.28 6.40 -4.33
N LEU A 267 6.75 5.25 -4.77
CA LEU A 267 5.32 4.95 -4.78
C LEU A 267 4.87 4.23 -3.50
N ARG A 268 5.81 3.88 -2.61
CA ARG A 268 5.51 3.14 -1.38
C ARG A 268 4.83 4.03 -0.36
N TYR A 269 3.77 3.50 0.24
CA TYR A 269 2.98 4.12 1.28
C TYR A 269 3.21 3.39 2.59
N THR A 270 4.15 3.91 3.38
CA THR A 270 4.58 3.32 4.64
C THR A 270 3.70 3.75 5.80
N LEU A 271 3.81 3.04 6.93
CA LEU A 271 3.16 3.44 8.19
C LEU A 271 3.52 4.88 8.58
N LYS A 272 4.77 5.30 8.39
CA LYS A 272 5.20 6.68 8.61
C LYS A 272 4.45 7.69 7.74
N ARG A 273 4.21 7.40 6.45
CA ARG A 273 3.41 8.27 5.57
C ARG A 273 1.96 8.32 6.01
N LEU A 274 1.37 7.17 6.34
CA LEU A 274 0.02 7.07 6.90
C LEU A 274 -0.16 7.95 8.13
N VAL A 275 0.72 7.79 9.12
CA VAL A 275 0.71 8.60 10.35
C VAL A 275 0.90 10.09 10.05
N GLY A 276 1.82 10.41 9.15
CA GLY A 276 2.05 11.79 8.72
C GLY A 276 0.86 12.44 8.01
N ASP A 277 0.09 11.68 7.24
CA ASP A 277 -1.13 12.15 6.59
C ASP A 277 -2.27 12.32 7.60
N VAL A 278 -2.41 11.40 8.57
CA VAL A 278 -3.37 11.54 9.67
C VAL A 278 -3.08 12.77 10.54
N ALA A 279 -1.80 13.03 10.82
CA ALA A 279 -1.38 14.20 11.60
C ALA A 279 -1.81 15.54 10.97
N LYS A 280 -2.00 15.58 9.65
CA LYS A 280 -2.43 16.80 8.94
C LYS A 280 -3.88 17.20 9.24
N PHE A 281 -4.73 16.26 9.69
CA PHE A 281 -6.09 16.60 10.12
C PHE A 281 -6.12 17.39 11.43
N ALA A 282 -5.03 17.43 12.18
CA ALA A 282 -4.85 18.23 13.41
C ALA A 282 -5.80 17.95 14.59
N ASN A 283 -7.00 17.41 14.38
CA ASN A 283 -7.97 17.07 15.41
C ASN A 283 -8.97 15.99 14.94
N VAL A 284 -9.69 15.42 15.90
CA VAL A 284 -10.67 14.34 15.71
C VAL A 284 -11.82 14.77 14.80
N LEU A 285 -12.31 16.01 14.91
CA LEU A 285 -13.42 16.51 14.10
C LEU A 285 -13.08 16.48 12.60
N GLN A 286 -11.92 17.04 12.23
CA GLN A 286 -11.48 17.05 10.84
C GLN A 286 -11.23 15.64 10.29
N LEU A 287 -10.75 14.72 11.14
CA LEU A 287 -10.62 13.32 10.77
C LEU A 287 -11.99 12.68 10.53
N ALA A 288 -12.94 12.87 11.45
CA ALA A 288 -14.30 12.34 11.37
C ALA A 288 -15.03 12.84 10.11
N ASP A 289 -14.92 14.14 9.81
CA ASP A 289 -15.45 14.74 8.57
C ASP A 289 -14.84 14.09 7.33
N LYS A 290 -13.51 13.85 7.32
CA LYS A 290 -12.83 13.27 6.15
C LYS A 290 -13.24 11.82 5.89
N ILE A 291 -13.41 11.01 6.95
CA ILE A 291 -13.79 9.60 6.82
C ILE A 291 -15.32 9.41 6.77
N ASN A 292 -16.10 10.49 6.85
CA ASN A 292 -17.57 10.50 6.92
C ASN A 292 -18.13 9.59 8.03
N GLN A 293 -17.57 9.70 9.24
CA GLN A 293 -18.01 8.94 10.42
C GLN A 293 -18.30 9.88 11.60
N SER A 294 -18.93 9.34 12.64
CA SER A 294 -19.07 10.06 13.91
C SER A 294 -17.71 10.25 14.62
N GLU A 295 -17.63 11.21 15.54
CA GLU A 295 -16.42 11.43 16.34
C GLU A 295 -16.03 10.19 17.16
N GLU A 296 -17.00 9.44 17.68
CA GLU A 296 -16.76 8.21 18.44
C GLU A 296 -16.14 7.10 17.57
N GLU A 297 -16.66 6.93 16.35
CA GLU A 297 -16.11 5.98 15.38
C GLU A 297 -14.69 6.40 14.93
N ALA A 298 -14.47 7.69 14.70
CA ALA A 298 -13.16 8.23 14.37
C ALA A 298 -12.15 8.03 15.51
N LEU A 299 -12.57 8.22 16.77
CA LEU A 299 -11.76 7.93 17.95
C LEU A 299 -11.43 6.44 18.07
N HIS A 300 -12.40 5.56 17.81
CA HIS A 300 -12.16 4.11 17.82
C HIS A 300 -11.16 3.71 16.73
N TRP A 301 -11.34 4.23 15.52
CA TRP A 301 -10.42 4.03 14.40
C TRP A 301 -9.00 4.52 14.76
N LEU A 302 -8.90 5.71 15.35
CA LEU A 302 -7.63 6.30 15.76
C LEU A 302 -6.97 5.51 16.89
N ASN A 303 -7.74 5.00 17.86
CA ASN A 303 -7.25 4.14 18.92
C ASN A 303 -6.62 2.86 18.36
N ASN A 304 -7.25 2.25 17.35
CA ASN A 304 -6.73 1.07 16.66
C ASN A 304 -5.45 1.38 15.88
N LEU A 305 -5.40 2.52 15.16
CA LEU A 305 -4.20 2.97 14.46
C LEU A 305 -3.04 3.20 15.43
N ILE A 306 -3.27 3.91 16.54
CA ILE A 306 -2.25 4.17 17.56
C ILE A 306 -1.75 2.84 18.16
N GLY A 307 -2.64 1.88 18.41
CA GLY A 307 -2.27 0.54 18.87
C GLY A 307 -1.37 -0.18 17.87
N PHE A 308 -1.68 -0.09 16.57
CA PHE A 308 -0.83 -0.64 15.51
C PHE A 308 0.54 0.05 15.46
N VAL A 309 0.59 1.38 15.52
CA VAL A 309 1.85 2.14 15.57
C VAL A 309 2.71 1.71 16.75
N LEU A 310 2.12 1.50 17.93
CA LEU A 310 2.85 1.07 19.13
C LEU A 310 3.41 -0.35 19.02
N SER A 311 2.79 -1.22 18.23
CA SER A 311 3.29 -2.58 17.97
C SER A 311 4.44 -2.61 16.96
N GLU A 312 4.56 -1.59 16.13
CA GLU A 312 5.46 -1.54 14.98
C GLU A 312 6.62 -0.54 15.14
N GLU A 313 6.29 0.75 15.23
CA GLU A 313 7.21 1.89 15.20
C GLU A 313 6.77 2.94 16.23
N ARG A 314 7.02 2.65 17.51
CA ARG A 314 6.59 3.49 18.65
C ARG A 314 7.04 4.95 18.54
N ASP A 315 8.23 5.17 18.00
CA ASP A 315 8.85 6.50 17.88
C ASP A 315 8.04 7.45 16.97
N LEU A 316 7.17 6.93 16.10
CA LEU A 316 6.30 7.75 15.26
C LEU A 316 5.33 8.62 16.07
N LEU A 317 4.93 8.18 17.27
CA LEU A 317 4.06 8.98 18.15
C LEU A 317 4.78 10.18 18.79
N SER A 318 6.12 10.15 18.79
CA SER A 318 6.97 11.26 19.23
C SER A 318 7.29 12.22 18.07
N GLU A 319 7.39 11.66 16.86
CA GLU A 319 7.61 12.45 15.65
C GLU A 319 6.35 13.22 15.23
N PHE A 320 5.19 12.57 15.24
CA PHE A 320 3.93 13.08 14.71
C PHE A 320 2.87 13.29 15.78
N ALA A 321 2.14 14.40 15.66
CA ALA A 321 0.99 14.69 16.50
C ALA A 321 -0.23 13.93 15.98
N ILE A 322 -0.55 12.79 16.61
CA ILE A 322 -1.75 12.00 16.28
C ILE A 322 -2.55 11.57 17.52
N VAL A 323 -2.00 11.75 18.72
CA VAL A 323 -2.70 11.35 19.95
C VAL A 323 -3.60 12.50 20.37
N PRO A 324 -4.94 12.34 20.41
CA PRO A 324 -5.84 13.43 20.77
C PRO A 324 -5.75 13.73 22.27
N ASN A 325 -5.80 15.02 22.61
CA ASN A 325 -6.10 15.47 23.97
C ASN A 325 -7.62 15.39 24.26
N GLN A 326 -8.07 15.77 25.46
CA GLN A 326 -9.49 15.77 25.82
C GLN A 326 -10.34 16.77 25.02
N TYR A 327 -9.74 17.69 24.26
CA TYR A 327 -10.43 18.53 23.28
C TYR A 327 -10.45 17.95 21.86
N GLY A 328 -9.89 16.76 21.67
CA GLY A 328 -9.76 16.13 20.36
C GLY A 328 -8.63 16.71 19.50
N GLU A 329 -7.80 17.62 20.01
CA GLU A 329 -6.64 18.15 19.28
C GLU A 329 -5.51 17.13 19.30
N PHE A 330 -4.92 16.86 18.14
CA PHE A 330 -3.79 15.95 18.04
C PHE A 330 -2.53 16.60 18.62
N LYS A 331 -1.88 15.87 19.52
CA LYS A 331 -0.61 16.22 20.14
C LYS A 331 0.38 15.06 19.97
N LYS A 332 1.65 15.36 20.21
CA LYS A 332 2.68 14.34 20.35
C LYS A 332 2.53 13.62 21.67
N LYS A 333 3.08 12.40 21.74
CA LYS A 333 3.04 11.58 22.95
C LYS A 333 3.62 12.31 24.18
N GLU A 334 4.71 13.05 24.01
CA GLU A 334 5.44 13.71 25.12
C GLU A 334 4.71 14.93 25.68
N GLU A 335 3.78 15.48 24.92
CA GLU A 335 2.99 16.66 25.32
C GLU A 335 1.80 16.30 26.21
N LEU A 336 1.50 15.00 26.33
CA LEU A 336 0.30 14.50 26.99
C LEU A 336 0.62 13.76 28.29
N TRP A 337 -0.37 13.77 29.18
CA TRP A 337 -0.43 12.99 30.41
C TRP A 337 -1.60 12.03 30.38
N THR A 338 -1.45 10.88 31.03
CA THR A 338 -2.55 9.95 31.26
C THR A 338 -3.44 10.49 32.38
N ASP A 339 -4.74 10.57 32.12
CA ASP A 339 -5.75 10.89 33.12
C ASP A 339 -6.06 9.65 33.98
N LYS A 340 -5.84 9.72 35.30
CA LYS A 340 -6.28 8.70 36.26
C LYS A 340 -7.62 9.08 36.89
N ASP A 341 -8.64 9.13 36.04
CA ASP A 341 -10.03 9.37 36.41
C ASP A 341 -10.23 10.66 37.23
N ILE A 342 -9.59 11.76 36.81
CA ILE A 342 -9.78 13.08 37.42
C ILE A 342 -11.20 13.57 37.12
N PRO A 343 -12.00 13.93 38.15
CA PRO A 343 -13.35 14.50 37.97
C PRO A 343 -13.36 15.74 37.07
N GLU A 344 -14.37 15.87 36.22
CA GLU A 344 -14.51 16.99 35.29
C GLU A 344 -14.64 18.33 36.02
N GLU A 345 -15.29 18.34 37.18
CA GLU A 345 -15.47 19.51 38.02
C GLU A 345 -14.12 20.09 38.49
N LEU A 346 -13.16 19.23 38.85
CA LEU A 346 -11.82 19.67 39.26
C LEU A 346 -11.03 20.26 38.09
N LYS A 347 -11.21 19.70 36.88
CA LYS A 347 -10.62 20.24 35.66
C LYS A 347 -11.21 21.60 35.31
N ASP A 348 -12.51 21.80 35.50
CA ASP A 348 -13.19 23.08 35.29
C ASP A 348 -12.69 24.16 36.25
N ILE A 349 -12.57 23.82 37.53
CA ILE A 349 -12.05 24.73 38.56
C ILE A 349 -10.61 25.15 38.24
N LEU A 350 -9.78 24.20 37.82
CA LEU A 350 -8.42 24.53 37.42
C LEU A 350 -8.39 25.45 36.19
N LYS A 351 -9.31 25.24 35.23
CA LYS A 351 -9.46 26.12 34.07
C LYS A 351 -9.90 27.53 34.45
N ILE A 352 -10.78 27.68 35.45
CA ILE A 352 -11.13 28.99 36.04
C ILE A 352 -9.87 29.68 36.59
N LEU A 353 -8.97 28.91 37.21
CA LEU A 353 -7.66 29.36 37.67
C LEU A 353 -6.64 29.60 36.54
N GLN A 354 -7.07 29.63 35.28
CA GLN A 354 -6.26 29.89 34.08
C GLN A 354 -5.20 28.82 33.78
N GLU A 355 -5.31 27.63 34.38
CA GLU A 355 -4.54 26.45 33.98
C GLU A 355 -5.46 25.41 33.33
N ASP A 356 -5.15 25.00 32.10
CA ASP A 356 -5.98 24.02 31.38
C ASP A 356 -5.25 22.67 31.24
N TRP A 357 -5.67 21.71 32.06
CA TRP A 357 -5.13 20.35 31.99
C TRP A 357 -5.77 19.52 30.87
N ARG A 358 -6.99 19.82 30.41
CA ARG A 358 -7.64 19.06 29.33
C ARG A 358 -6.86 19.16 28.02
N GLY A 359 -6.20 20.30 27.80
CA GLY A 359 -5.27 20.49 26.68
C GLY A 359 -4.01 19.60 26.73
N LYS A 360 -3.65 19.08 27.91
CA LYS A 360 -2.47 18.24 28.17
C LYS A 360 -2.82 16.82 28.60
N LEU A 361 -4.08 16.49 28.79
CA LEU A 361 -4.53 15.13 29.13
C LEU A 361 -4.93 14.41 27.85
N LYS A 362 -4.45 13.18 27.69
CA LYS A 362 -4.86 12.27 26.61
C LYS A 362 -6.37 12.03 26.66
N HIS A 363 -7.01 11.95 25.49
CA HIS A 363 -8.42 11.60 25.39
C HIS A 363 -8.73 10.21 26.01
N ASN A 364 -9.81 10.12 26.79
CA ASN A 364 -10.12 8.93 27.61
C ASN A 364 -10.43 7.68 26.77
N GLN A 365 -10.96 7.86 25.56
CA GLN A 365 -11.25 6.74 24.64
C GLN A 365 -10.00 6.15 23.98
N ILE A 366 -8.84 6.81 24.08
CA ILE A 366 -7.58 6.28 23.55
C ILE A 366 -6.92 5.39 24.61
N THR A 367 -7.30 4.12 24.63
CA THR A 367 -6.81 3.13 25.60
C THR A 367 -5.50 2.47 25.16
N SER A 368 -5.18 2.46 23.86
CA SER A 368 -4.02 1.75 23.32
C SER A 368 -2.67 2.39 23.69
N CYS A 369 -2.66 3.68 24.05
CA CYS A 369 -1.45 4.44 24.34
C CYS A 369 -1.25 4.70 25.84
N GLU A 370 -0.24 4.08 26.44
CA GLU A 370 0.21 4.39 27.79
C GLU A 370 1.32 5.47 27.75
N LEU A 371 1.10 6.55 28.49
CA LEU A 371 2.04 7.67 28.62
C LEU A 371 2.83 7.56 29.92
N GLU A 372 4.08 8.03 29.90
CA GLU A 372 5.00 7.93 31.04
C GLU A 372 4.51 8.69 32.27
N ILE A 373 3.89 9.85 32.05
CA ILE A 373 3.38 10.70 33.11
C ILE A 373 1.88 10.47 33.22
N ALA A 374 1.44 10.09 34.41
CA ALA A 374 0.04 10.02 34.76
C ALA A 374 -0.29 11.05 35.85
N LYS A 375 -1.42 11.75 35.69
CA LYS A 375 -1.92 12.72 36.66
C LYS A 375 -3.12 12.14 37.38
N SER A 376 -3.09 12.26 38.70
CA SER A 376 -4.14 11.79 39.61
C SER A 376 -4.94 12.96 40.19
N ILE A 377 -6.01 12.62 40.91
CA ILE A 377 -6.81 13.57 41.68
C ILE A 377 -5.92 14.36 42.67
N GLN A 378 -4.94 13.71 43.30
CA GLN A 378 -4.05 14.40 44.24
C GLN A 378 -3.21 15.46 43.52
N ASP A 379 -2.69 15.17 42.32
CA ASP A 379 -1.89 16.11 41.56
C ASP A 379 -2.67 17.37 41.18
N ILE A 380 -3.94 17.22 40.75
CA ILE A 380 -4.77 18.38 40.38
C ILE A 380 -5.15 19.20 41.61
N VAL A 381 -5.46 18.53 42.73
CA VAL A 381 -5.75 19.20 44.01
C VAL A 381 -4.53 19.96 44.53
N ASP A 382 -3.34 19.38 44.42
CA ASP A 382 -2.08 20.04 44.79
C ASP A 382 -1.81 21.26 43.90
N GLY A 383 -2.09 21.15 42.59
CA GLY A 383 -2.02 22.27 41.65
C GLY A 383 -2.97 23.41 42.02
N ILE A 384 -4.25 23.10 42.23
CA ILE A 384 -5.28 24.06 42.67
C ILE A 384 -4.86 24.73 43.99
N ASN A 385 -4.48 23.93 45.00
CA ASN A 385 -4.06 24.44 46.31
C ASN A 385 -2.84 25.35 46.22
N LYS A 386 -1.86 25.01 45.36
CA LYS A 386 -0.68 25.84 45.13
C LYS A 386 -1.05 27.20 44.54
N ILE A 387 -1.96 27.24 43.57
CA ILE A 387 -2.44 28.50 42.97
C ILE A 387 -3.21 29.33 43.99
N ILE A 388 -4.13 28.71 44.74
CA ILE A 388 -4.92 29.38 45.78
C ILE A 388 -4.01 29.95 46.88
N LYS A 389 -3.07 29.16 47.41
CA LYS A 389 -2.10 29.61 48.43
C LYS A 389 -1.18 30.72 47.92
N GLY A 390 -0.90 30.75 46.62
CA GLY A 390 -0.12 31.81 45.99
C GLY A 390 -0.81 33.17 45.97
N ASN A 391 -2.14 33.24 46.13
CA ASN A 391 -2.97 34.46 46.24
C ASN A 391 -2.72 35.58 45.21
N THR A 392 -2.25 35.22 44.02
CA THR A 392 -1.93 36.16 42.93
C THR A 392 -2.95 36.16 41.80
N ASN A 393 -3.84 35.17 41.78
CA ASN A 393 -4.81 34.98 40.70
C ASN A 393 -6.14 35.66 41.02
N SER A 394 -6.62 36.51 40.12
CA SER A 394 -7.86 37.30 40.30
C SER A 394 -9.13 36.43 40.36
N LYS A 395 -9.07 35.18 39.89
CA LYS A 395 -10.21 34.25 39.81
C LYS A 395 -10.29 33.24 40.97
N ILE A 396 -9.46 33.40 42.01
CA ILE A 396 -9.48 32.50 43.17
C ILE A 396 -10.85 32.45 43.84
N LYS A 397 -11.55 33.58 43.94
CA LYS A 397 -12.90 33.64 44.53
C LYS A 397 -13.89 32.76 43.79
N ASP A 398 -13.86 32.78 42.46
CA ASP A 398 -14.75 31.98 41.62
C ASP A 398 -14.42 30.49 41.72
N ALA A 399 -13.12 30.15 41.75
CA ALA A 399 -12.66 28.78 41.91
C ALA A 399 -13.04 28.18 43.27
N VAL A 400 -12.93 28.95 44.36
CA VAL A 400 -13.34 28.52 45.72
C VAL A 400 -14.85 28.30 45.79
N LEU A 401 -15.65 29.17 45.17
CA LEU A 401 -17.11 28.97 45.09
C LEU A 401 -17.46 27.70 44.30
N GLY A 402 -16.74 27.43 43.20
CA GLY A 402 -16.87 26.17 42.44
C GLY A 402 -16.56 24.93 43.29
N LEU A 403 -15.46 24.96 44.06
CA LEU A 403 -15.10 23.85 44.96
C LEU A 403 -16.17 23.62 46.04
N ILE A 404 -16.73 24.68 46.62
CA ILE A 404 -17.79 24.59 47.63
C ILE A 404 -19.06 23.96 47.02
N ALA A 405 -19.38 24.30 45.76
CA ALA A 405 -20.54 23.75 45.05
C ALA A 405 -20.39 22.25 44.72
N CYS A 406 -19.17 21.73 44.67
CA CYS A 406 -18.91 20.29 44.48
C CYS A 406 -19.14 19.44 45.74
N PHE A 407 -19.38 20.05 46.92
CA PHE A 407 -19.74 19.29 48.12
C PHE A 407 -21.22 18.89 48.07
N PRO A 408 -21.57 17.61 48.29
CA PRO A 408 -22.96 17.20 48.42
C PRO A 408 -23.59 17.91 49.62
N ALA A 409 -24.80 18.45 49.44
CA ALA A 409 -25.55 19.12 50.51
C ALA A 409 -25.89 18.22 51.71
N ASP A 410 -25.66 16.91 51.60
CA ASP A 410 -26.15 15.87 52.53
C ASP A 410 -25.07 14.94 53.12
N SER A 411 -23.77 15.19 52.90
CA SER A 411 -22.74 14.44 53.65
C SER A 411 -22.37 15.19 54.92
N SER A 412 -22.66 14.56 56.06
CA SER A 412 -22.17 14.97 57.38
C SER A 412 -20.71 15.40 57.29
N LEU A 413 -20.47 16.70 57.50
CA LEU A 413 -19.16 17.34 57.49
C LEU A 413 -18.18 16.49 58.31
N SER A 414 -17.28 15.79 57.62
CA SER A 414 -16.06 15.29 58.25
C SER A 414 -15.22 16.50 58.65
N LYS A 415 -14.42 16.39 59.73
CA LYS A 415 -13.67 17.49 60.37
C LYS A 415 -12.89 18.42 59.43
N ASN A 416 -12.56 18.00 58.21
CA ASN A 416 -11.84 18.81 57.21
C ASN A 416 -12.75 19.79 56.43
N GLY A 417 -14.08 19.57 56.42
CA GLY A 417 -15.04 20.50 55.82
C GLY A 417 -15.18 21.80 56.62
N ASP A 418 -15.01 21.72 57.94
CA ASP A 418 -15.06 22.90 58.84
C ASP A 418 -13.82 23.80 58.68
N GLU A 419 -12.65 23.25 58.31
CA GLU A 419 -11.44 24.05 58.07
C GLU A 419 -11.55 24.86 56.77
N VAL A 420 -12.12 24.29 55.71
CA VAL A 420 -12.34 24.98 54.44
C VAL A 420 -13.51 25.97 54.54
N LEU A 421 -14.58 25.64 55.26
CA LEU A 421 -15.68 26.57 55.55
C LEU A 421 -15.24 27.71 56.48
N GLY A 422 -14.35 27.43 57.42
CA GLY A 422 -13.68 28.43 58.27
C GLY A 422 -12.82 29.38 57.45
N PHE A 423 -12.00 28.83 56.54
CA PHE A 423 -11.18 29.63 55.63
C PHE A 423 -12.04 30.47 54.65
N ALA A 424 -13.19 29.95 54.19
CA ALA A 424 -14.12 30.72 53.35
C ALA A 424 -14.78 31.88 54.12
N LYS A 425 -15.02 31.73 55.42
CA LYS A 425 -15.52 32.82 56.30
C LYS A 425 -14.46 33.90 56.56
N ASP A 426 -13.18 33.54 56.56
CA ASP A 426 -12.09 34.53 56.70
C ASP A 426 -11.98 35.49 55.50
N PHE A 427 -12.47 35.08 54.33
CA PHE A 427 -12.54 35.94 53.12
C PHE A 427 -13.86 36.71 52.96
N TYR A 428 -14.90 36.36 53.73
CA TYR A 428 -16.20 37.03 53.72
C TYR A 428 -16.73 37.21 55.15
N PRO A 429 -16.56 38.40 55.78
CA PRO A 429 -17.40 38.73 56.93
C PRO A 429 -18.85 38.74 56.45
N THR A 430 -19.66 37.85 56.99
CA THR A 430 -21.11 37.82 56.78
C THR A 430 -21.68 39.24 56.94
N PRO A 431 -22.46 39.77 55.99
CA PRO A 431 -23.19 41.01 56.24
C PRO A 431 -24.15 40.76 57.41
N ASP A 432 -24.13 41.67 58.39
CA ASP A 432 -25.00 41.60 59.56
C ASP A 432 -26.45 41.34 59.15
N LYS A 433 -27.08 40.40 59.86
CA LYS A 433 -28.53 40.20 59.84
C LYS A 433 -29.20 41.55 60.12
N LYS A 434 -29.80 42.16 59.09
CA LYS A 434 -30.85 43.15 59.32
C LYS A 434 -32.08 42.39 59.82
N ILE A 435 -32.45 42.75 61.05
CA ILE A 435 -33.66 42.36 61.78
C ILE A 435 -34.91 42.65 60.96
#